data_AF-A0A843HA61-F1
#
_entry.id   AF-A0A843HA61-F1
#
_cell.length_a   1.000
_cell.length_b   1.000
_cell.length_c   1.000
_cell.angle_alpha   90.00
_cell.angle_beta   90.00
_cell.angle_gamma   90.00
#
_symmetry.space_group_name_H-M   'P 1'
#
loop_
_entity.id
_entity.type
_entity.pdbx_description
1 polymer ?
#
loop_
_entity_poly.entity_id
_entity_poly.type
_entity_poly.pdbx_seq_one_letter_code
_entity_poly.pdbx_strand_id
1 'polypeptide(L)'
;MLNIRTDIPIKQNSIDYAQELFAQIRDLTLEAEQVLKVATQAKTLLTRDEVSKILRCDLKKIPKVIPHIRVGMNILYDQQDVYTFIDSKKQKKPR
;
A
#
# COMPACT_ATOMS: atom_id res chain seq x y z
N MET A 1 -35.13 -4.95 -49.30
CA MET A 1 -34.07 -4.71 -48.29
C MET A 1 -34.51 -5.39 -46.99
N LEU A 2 -33.82 -6.47 -46.58
CA LEU A 2 -34.05 -7.09 -45.27
C LEU A 2 -33.36 -6.25 -44.21
N ASN A 3 -34.15 -5.60 -43.36
CA ASN A 3 -33.64 -4.82 -42.24
C ASN A 3 -33.28 -5.81 -41.13
N ILE A 4 -32.04 -6.29 -41.14
CA ILE A 4 -31.49 -7.20 -40.13
C ILE A 4 -31.14 -6.36 -38.90
N ARG A 5 -32.13 -5.76 -38.24
CA ARG A 5 -31.98 -5.41 -36.84
C ARG A 5 -32.14 -6.71 -36.07
N THR A 6 -31.02 -7.33 -35.74
CA THR A 6 -30.96 -8.42 -34.77
C THR A 6 -31.28 -7.85 -33.40
N ASP A 7 -32.56 -7.56 -33.15
CA ASP A 7 -33.09 -7.35 -31.80
C ASP A 7 -33.15 -8.73 -31.14
N ILE A 8 -31.98 -9.26 -30.78
CA ILE A 8 -31.88 -10.47 -29.97
C ILE A 8 -32.44 -10.08 -28.60
N PRO A 9 -33.53 -10.71 -28.13
CA PRO A 9 -34.01 -10.46 -26.77
C PRO A 9 -32.96 -10.99 -25.80
N ILE A 10 -32.08 -10.11 -25.32
CA ILE A 10 -31.16 -10.42 -24.24
C ILE A 10 -32.03 -10.61 -23.00
N LYS A 11 -31.96 -11.81 -22.39
CA LYS A 11 -32.68 -12.09 -21.16
C LYS A 11 -32.22 -11.11 -20.09
N GLN A 12 -33.16 -10.54 -19.33
CA GLN A 12 -32.85 -9.58 -18.26
C GLN A 12 -31.76 -10.10 -17.32
N ASN A 13 -31.80 -11.39 -16.97
CA ASN A 13 -30.78 -12.06 -16.16
C ASN A 13 -29.34 -11.94 -16.73
N SER A 14 -29.18 -11.92 -18.05
CA SER A 14 -27.88 -11.75 -18.70
C SER A 14 -27.40 -10.30 -18.62
N ILE A 15 -28.32 -9.33 -18.64
CA ILE A 15 -28.02 -7.91 -18.43
C ILE A 15 -27.60 -7.68 -16.97
N ASP A 16 -28.37 -8.22 -16.02
CA ASP A 16 -28.12 -8.08 -14.59
C ASP A 16 -26.76 -8.70 -14.22
N TYR A 17 -26.48 -9.91 -14.72
CA TYR A 17 -25.20 -10.58 -14.52
C TYR A 17 -24.01 -9.77 -15.10
N ALA A 18 -24.16 -9.19 -16.29
CA ALA A 18 -23.12 -8.35 -16.86
C ALA A 18 -22.88 -7.08 -16.02
N GLN A 19 -23.94 -6.44 -15.52
CA GLN A 19 -23.83 -5.28 -14.65
C GLN A 19 -23.12 -5.61 -13.32
N GLU A 20 -23.42 -6.75 -12.73
CA GLU A 20 -22.74 -7.23 -11.51
C GLU A 20 -21.24 -7.48 -11.76
N LEU A 21 -20.88 -8.13 -12.87
CA LEU A 21 -19.48 -8.32 -13.25
C LEU A 21 -18.76 -7.00 -13.48
N PHE A 22 -19.40 -6.02 -14.14
CA PHE A 22 -18.79 -4.70 -14.33
C PHE A 22 -18.60 -3.94 -13.02
N ALA A 23 -19.49 -4.11 -12.04
CA ALA A 23 -19.31 -3.55 -10.71
C ALA A 23 -18.09 -4.18 -10.02
N GLN A 24 -17.97 -5.52 -10.05
CA GLN A 24 -16.82 -6.22 -9.46
C GLN A 24 -15.49 -5.81 -10.11
N ILE A 25 -15.45 -5.70 -11.44
CA ILE A 25 -14.25 -5.24 -12.16
C ILE A 25 -13.88 -3.81 -11.73
N ARG A 26 -14.86 -2.92 -11.57
CA ARG A 26 -14.63 -1.54 -11.13
C ARG A 26 -14.04 -1.52 -9.72
N ASP A 27 -14.60 -2.29 -8.80
CA ASP A 27 -14.14 -2.34 -7.42
C ASP A 27 -12.68 -2.85 -7.34
N LEU A 28 -12.37 -3.91 -8.09
CA LEU A 28 -10.99 -4.42 -8.20
C LEU A 28 -10.03 -3.39 -8.83
N THR A 29 -10.50 -2.64 -9.83
CA THR A 29 -9.69 -1.60 -10.47
C THR A 29 -9.40 -0.46 -9.49
N LEU A 30 -10.38 -0.03 -8.71
CA LEU A 30 -10.23 1.00 -7.68
C LEU A 30 -9.26 0.54 -6.58
N GLU A 31 -9.36 -0.71 -6.13
CA GLU A 31 -8.41 -1.29 -5.17
C GLU A 31 -6.98 -1.29 -5.74
N ALA A 32 -6.81 -1.73 -6.99
CA ALA A 32 -5.52 -1.74 -7.65
C ALA A 32 -4.92 -0.33 -7.78
N GLU A 33 -5.72 0.68 -8.12
CA GLU A 33 -5.29 2.08 -8.17
C GLU A 33 -4.84 2.60 -6.79
N GLN A 34 -5.55 2.24 -5.72
CA GLN A 34 -5.16 2.61 -4.36
C GLN A 34 -3.84 1.96 -3.96
N VAL A 35 -3.66 0.67 -4.25
CA VAL A 35 -2.40 -0.05 -4.00
C VAL A 35 -1.25 0.59 -4.78
N LEU A 36 -1.46 0.90 -6.07
CA LEU A 36 -0.47 1.55 -6.91
C LEU A 36 -0.12 2.95 -6.38
N LYS A 37 -1.11 3.71 -5.91
CA LYS A 37 -0.88 5.04 -5.31
C LYS A 37 0.00 4.95 -4.06
N VAL A 38 -0.21 3.95 -3.19
CA VAL A 38 0.65 3.71 -2.02
C VAL A 38 2.04 3.25 -2.45
N ALA A 39 2.15 2.38 -3.45
CA ALA A 39 3.43 1.88 -3.95
C ALA A 39 4.28 2.96 -4.65
N THR A 40 3.64 3.94 -5.30
CA THR A 40 4.30 5.03 -6.03
C THR A 40 4.58 6.27 -5.19
N GLN A 41 4.10 6.32 -3.95
CA GLN A 41 4.46 7.41 -3.04
C GLN A 41 5.97 7.44 -2.84
N ALA A 42 6.56 8.62 -3.07
CA ALA A 42 7.96 8.85 -2.80
C ALA A 42 8.23 8.63 -1.30
N LYS A 43 9.08 7.66 -0.99
CA LYS A 43 9.50 7.35 0.37
C LYS A 43 10.75 8.13 0.72
N THR A 44 10.70 8.86 1.83
CA THR A 44 11.90 9.49 2.39
C THR A 44 12.69 8.43 3.15
N LEU A 45 13.92 8.19 2.69
CA LEU A 45 14.82 7.23 3.32
C LEU A 45 15.78 7.94 4.27
N LEU A 46 15.96 7.36 5.45
CA LEU A 46 16.87 7.81 6.48
C LEU A 46 18.05 6.86 6.60
N THR A 47 19.22 7.42 6.83
CA THR A 47 20.45 6.69 7.17
C THR A 47 20.41 6.15 8.60
N ARG A 48 21.29 5.18 8.91
CA ARG A 48 21.47 4.70 10.29
C ARG A 48 21.75 5.81 11.29
N ASP A 49 22.54 6.81 10.90
CA ASP A 49 22.93 7.92 11.77
C ASP A 49 21.76 8.85 12.08
N GLU A 50 20.86 9.06 11.13
CA GLU A 50 19.64 9.84 11.34
C GLU A 50 18.67 9.08 12.26
N VAL A 51 18.48 7.78 12.01
CA VAL A 51 17.63 6.94 12.85
C VAL A 51 18.16 6.85 14.28
N SER A 52 19.47 6.75 14.47
CA SER A 52 20.06 6.70 15.82
C SER A 52 19.83 8.00 16.59
N LYS A 53 19.86 9.16 15.91
CA LYS A 53 19.53 10.46 16.51
C LYS A 53 18.05 10.53 16.89
N ILE A 54 17.14 10.09 16.02
CA ILE A 54 15.70 10.09 16.28
C ILE A 54 15.36 9.18 17.46
N LEU A 55 15.93 7.97 17.50
CA LEU A 55 15.71 7.00 18.57
C LEU A 55 16.52 7.27 19.84
N ARG A 56 17.44 8.25 19.81
CA ARG A 56 18.38 8.59 20.89
C ARG A 56 19.13 7.34 21.41
N CYS A 57 19.66 6.55 20.48
CA CYS A 57 20.38 5.31 20.79
C CYS A 57 21.67 5.19 19.99
N ASP A 58 22.56 4.28 20.40
CA ASP A 58 23.74 3.94 19.60
C ASP A 58 23.35 3.24 18.29
N LEU A 59 24.18 3.37 17.25
CA LEU A 59 23.97 2.71 15.94
C LEU A 59 23.82 1.19 16.03
N LYS A 60 24.49 0.56 17.00
CA LYS A 60 24.42 -0.90 17.24
C LYS A 60 23.14 -1.33 17.96
N LYS A 61 22.42 -0.37 18.56
CA LYS A 61 21.19 -0.59 19.33
C LYS A 61 19.92 -0.25 18.54
N ILE A 62 20.04 0.13 17.27
CA ILE A 62 18.88 0.33 16.41
C ILE A 62 18.10 -1.00 16.33
N PRO A 63 16.79 -1.00 16.66
CA PRO A 63 16.00 -2.23 16.68
C PRO A 63 15.92 -2.89 15.30
N LYS A 64 16.26 -4.18 15.22
CA LYS A 64 16.18 -4.97 13.98
C LYS A 64 14.76 -5.19 13.46
N VAL A 65 13.76 -4.90 14.30
CA VAL A 65 12.33 -4.97 13.98
C VAL A 65 11.90 -3.86 13.01
N ILE A 66 12.63 -2.73 12.97
CA ILE A 66 12.33 -1.65 12.02
C ILE A 66 12.73 -2.15 10.61
N PRO A 67 11.79 -2.18 9.65
CA PRO A 67 12.09 -2.50 8.26
C PRO A 67 13.21 -1.62 7.72
N HIS A 68 14.13 -2.22 6.97
CA HIS A 68 15.25 -1.51 6.38
C HIS A 68 15.68 -2.16 5.08
N ILE A 69 16.30 -1.36 4.23
CA ILE A 69 16.81 -1.77 2.93
C ILE A 69 18.32 -1.55 2.95
N ARG A 70 19.07 -2.54 2.46
CA ARG A 70 20.51 -2.41 2.27
C ARG A 70 20.78 -1.97 0.83
N VAL A 71 21.46 -0.84 0.67
CA VAL A 71 21.91 -0.33 -0.63
C VAL A 71 23.43 -0.23 -0.59
N GLY A 72 24.11 -1.22 -1.20
CA GLY A 72 25.55 -1.39 -1.07
C GLY A 72 25.97 -1.59 0.40
N MET A 73 26.82 -0.70 0.91
CA MET A 73 27.24 -0.71 2.31
C MET A 73 26.29 0.06 3.24
N ASN A 74 25.35 0.83 2.68
CA ASN A 74 24.44 1.67 3.45
C ASN A 74 23.20 0.87 3.86
N ILE A 75 22.72 1.15 5.07
CA ILE A 75 21.42 0.66 5.54
C ILE A 75 20.51 1.88 5.67
N LEU A 76 19.38 1.81 4.98
CA LEU A 76 18.38 2.85 4.89
C LEU A 76 17.07 2.37 5.52
N TYR A 77 16.39 3.29 6.19
CA TYR A 77 15.11 3.06 6.85
C TYR A 77 14.07 3.98 6.24
N ASP A 78 12.85 3.50 6.08
CA ASP A 78 11.74 4.37 5.73
C ASP A 78 11.42 5.27 6.93
N GLN A 79 11.34 6.58 6.70
CA GLN A 79 10.99 7.56 7.72
C GLN A 79 9.67 7.19 8.42
N GLN A 80 8.66 6.78 7.65
CA GLN A 80 7.35 6.46 8.18
C GLN A 80 7.41 5.26 9.13
N ASP A 81 8.12 4.21 8.74
CA ASP A 81 8.27 2.99 9.55
C ASP A 81 8.99 3.25 10.88
N VAL A 82 9.99 4.15 10.87
CA VAL A 82 10.69 4.57 12.09
C VAL A 82 9.73 5.27 13.06
N TYR A 83 8.88 6.18 12.56
CA TYR A 83 7.89 6.88 13.40
C TYR A 83 6.78 5.95 13.88
N THR A 84 6.26 5.07 13.01
CA THR A 84 5.28 4.05 13.40
C THR A 84 5.82 3.14 14.50
N PHE A 85 7.10 2.76 14.42
CA PHE A 85 7.76 2.00 15.49
C PHE A 85 7.79 2.78 16.81
N ILE A 86 8.17 4.05 16.79
CA ILE A 86 8.22 4.91 17.99
C ILE A 86 6.83 4.99 18.64
N ASP A 87 5.79 5.22 17.85
CA ASP A 87 4.43 5.37 18.36
C ASP A 87 3.88 4.06 18.92
N SER A 88 4.18 2.92 18.29
CA SER A 88 3.84 1.59 18.82
C SER A 88 4.48 1.32 20.20
N LYS A 89 5.66 1.90 20.46
CA LYS A 89 6.35 1.78 21.76
C LYS A 89 5.79 2.72 22.82
N LYS A 90 5.26 3.89 22.43
CA LYS A 90 4.59 4.82 23.36
C LYS A 90 3.28 4.25 23.89
N GLN A 91 2.51 3.56 23.04
CA GLN A 91 1.21 2.98 23.43
C GLN A 91 1.33 1.80 24.41
N LYS A 92 2.51 1.14 24.49
CA LYS A 92 2.75 -0.03 25.35
C LYS A 92 3.13 0.31 26.80
N LYS A 93 2.90 1.54 27.29
CA LYS A 93 3.00 1.86 28.72
C LYS A 93 1.60 1.98 29.36
N PRO A 94 0.94 0.87 29.73
CA PRO A 94 -0.12 0.94 30.73
C PRO A 94 0.54 1.30 32.08
N ARG A 95 -0.03 2.30 32.76
CA ARG A 95 0.26 2.59 34.17
C ARG A 95 -0.33 1.50 35.06
#